data_AF-A0A950SBU0-F1
#
_entry.id   AF-A0A950SBU0-F1
#
_cell.length_a   1.000
_cell.length_b   1.000
_cell.length_c   1.000
_cell.angle_alpha   90.00
_cell.angle_beta   90.00
_cell.angle_gamma   90.00
#
_symmetry.space_group_name_H-M   'P 1'
#
loop_
_entity.id
_entity.type
_entity.pdbx_description
1 polymer ?
#
loop_
_entity_poly.entity_id
_entity_poly.type
_entity_poly.pdbx_seq_one_letter_code
_entity_poly.pdbx_strand_id
1 'polypeptide(L)'
;MNRRVAIVFDREFGDRLLTLVMRTPVWIVESGANRSAVAEAMNRANEWPQISVTVFRPTDELKHLLSQIGHPQRVDVIGLPLGDDVREAMRVAGFTQVVETSEGFRAT
;
A
#
# COMPACT_ATOMS: atom_id res chain seq x y z
N MET A 1 -12.78 -1.34 14.53
CA MET A 1 -12.44 -1.52 13.10
C MET A 1 -10.93 -1.64 12.98
N ASN A 2 -10.44 -2.80 12.53
CA ASN A 2 -9.01 -3.06 12.36
C ASN A 2 -8.58 -2.41 11.02
N ARG A 3 -8.03 -1.19 11.06
CA ARG A 3 -7.68 -0.41 9.86
C ARG A 3 -6.32 -0.89 9.32
N ARG A 4 -6.35 -1.92 8.48
CA ARG A 4 -5.17 -2.41 7.75
C ARG A 4 -5.14 -1.79 6.36
N VAL A 5 -3.95 -1.51 5.84
CA VAL A 5 -3.75 -1.01 4.48
C VAL A 5 -2.50 -1.67 3.89
N ALA A 6 -2.50 -1.89 2.57
CA ALA A 6 -1.28 -2.22 1.85
C ALA A 6 -0.84 -1.01 1.01
N ILE A 7 0.45 -0.70 1.02
CA ILE A 7 1.06 0.35 0.18
C ILE A 7 2.07 -0.32 -0.76
N VAL A 8 1.83 -0.23 -2.06
CA VAL A 8 2.58 -0.94 -3.10
C VAL A 8 3.40 0.06 -3.90
N PHE A 9 4.70 0.10 -3.64
CA PHE A 9 5.71 0.83 -4.42
C PHE A 9 6.29 0.01 -5.57
N ASP A 10 5.99 -1.29 -5.64
CA ASP A 10 6.39 -2.14 -6.75
C ASP A 10 5.68 -1.71 -8.05
N ARG A 11 6.48 -1.27 -9.02
CA ARG A 11 5.99 -0.80 -10.32
C ARG A 11 5.54 -1.94 -11.23
N GLU A 12 5.88 -3.18 -10.92
CA GLU A 12 5.57 -4.38 -11.71
C GLU A 12 4.61 -5.32 -10.97
N PHE A 13 3.90 -4.82 -9.95
CA PHE A 13 3.00 -5.63 -9.13
C PHE A 13 1.86 -6.27 -9.94
N GLY A 14 1.29 -5.51 -10.90
CA GLY A 14 0.38 -6.01 -11.93
C GLY A 14 -0.78 -6.85 -11.38
N ASP A 15 -0.93 -8.06 -11.93
CA ASP A 15 -2.04 -8.99 -11.67
C ASP A 15 -2.18 -9.40 -10.20
N ARG A 16 -1.10 -9.29 -9.42
CA ARG A 16 -1.13 -9.58 -7.97
C ARG A 16 -2.06 -8.63 -7.21
N LEU A 17 -2.33 -7.44 -7.77
CA LEU A 17 -3.23 -6.45 -7.21
C LEU A 17 -4.62 -7.02 -6.95
N LEU A 18 -5.20 -7.75 -7.90
CA LEU A 18 -6.56 -8.27 -7.80
C LEU A 18 -6.76 -9.23 -6.63
N THR A 19 -5.71 -9.97 -6.27
CA THR A 19 -5.74 -10.86 -5.10
C THR A 19 -5.61 -10.05 -3.79
N LEU A 20 -4.78 -9.00 -3.81
CA LEU A 20 -4.52 -8.19 -2.61
C LEU A 20 -5.73 -7.33 -2.21
N VAL A 21 -6.39 -6.69 -3.19
CA VAL A 21 -7.54 -5.80 -2.95
C VAL A 21 -8.76 -6.50 -2.37
N MET A 22 -8.83 -7.82 -2.52
CA MET A 22 -9.88 -8.66 -1.92
C MET A 22 -9.72 -8.82 -0.40
N ARG A 23 -8.55 -8.50 0.16
CA ARG A 23 -8.21 -8.75 1.57
C ARG A 23 -8.05 -7.48 2.37
N THR A 24 -7.62 -6.40 1.73
CA THR A 24 -7.30 -5.12 2.38
C THR A 24 -7.41 -3.99 1.37
N PRO A 25 -7.72 -2.75 1.80
CA PRO A 25 -7.53 -1.59 0.96
C PRO A 25 -6.07 -1.48 0.49
N VAL A 26 -5.88 -1.10 -0.77
CA VAL A 26 -4.56 -1.01 -1.41
C VAL A 26 -4.32 0.39 -1.96
N TRP A 27 -3.16 0.93 -1.62
CA TRP A 27 -2.58 2.12 -2.22
C TRP A 27 -1.45 1.65 -3.13
N ILE A 28 -1.48 1.97 -4.42
CA ILE A 28 -0.52 1.45 -5.40
C ILE A 28 0.08 2.56 -6.26
N VAL A 29 1.39 2.45 -6.52
CA VAL A 29 2.12 3.39 -7.36
C VAL A 29 1.63 3.32 -8.81
N GLU A 30 1.45 4.48 -9.41
CA GLU A 30 1.16 4.60 -10.84
C GLU A 30 2.33 4.04 -11.66
N SER A 31 2.04 3.08 -12.53
CA SER A 31 2.99 2.55 -13.49
C SER A 31 2.27 2.00 -14.73
N GLY A 32 3.00 1.80 -15.82
CA GLY A 32 2.48 1.14 -17.02
C GLY A 32 2.00 -0.29 -16.73
N ALA A 33 2.76 -1.06 -15.95
CA ALA A 33 2.46 -2.45 -15.63
C ALA A 33 1.30 -2.62 -14.63
N ASN A 34 1.06 -1.64 -13.74
CA ASN A 34 -0.05 -1.68 -12.80
C ASN A 34 -1.39 -1.21 -13.42
N ARG A 35 -1.35 -0.52 -14.57
CA ARG A 35 -2.51 0.19 -15.13
C ARG A 35 -3.72 -0.72 -15.42
N SER A 36 -3.50 -1.86 -16.07
CA SER A 36 -4.58 -2.80 -16.41
C SER A 36 -5.25 -3.35 -15.16
N ALA A 37 -4.45 -3.81 -14.19
CA ALA A 37 -4.93 -4.37 -12.94
C ALA A 37 -5.68 -3.32 -12.09
N VAL A 38 -5.21 -2.07 -12.07
CA VAL A 38 -5.92 -0.96 -11.40
C VAL A 38 -7.27 -0.70 -12.03
N ALA A 39 -7.34 -0.61 -13.36
CA ALA A 39 -8.61 -0.39 -14.07
C ALA A 39 -9.60 -1.53 -13.78
N GLU A 40 -9.12 -2.77 -13.78
CA GLU A 40 -9.95 -3.92 -13.43
C GLU A 40 -10.41 -3.89 -11.97
N ALA A 41 -9.53 -3.57 -11.02
CA ALA A 41 -9.90 -3.45 -9.61
C ALA A 41 -10.95 -2.36 -9.39
N MET A 42 -10.82 -1.21 -10.06
CA MET A 42 -11.82 -0.13 -10.02
C MET A 42 -13.17 -0.57 -10.62
N ASN A 43 -13.15 -1.31 -11.73
CA ASN A 43 -14.38 -1.88 -12.30
C ASN A 43 -15.07 -2.82 -11.32
N ARG A 44 -14.32 -3.72 -10.67
CA ARG A 44 -14.85 -4.64 -9.65
C ARG A 44 -15.37 -3.91 -8.41
N ALA A 45 -14.79 -2.76 -8.05
CA ALA A 45 -15.26 -1.97 -6.91
C ALA A 45 -16.69 -1.43 -7.09
N ASN A 46 -17.16 -1.28 -8.33
CA ASN A 46 -18.57 -0.91 -8.61
C ASN A 46 -19.55 -2.01 -8.17
N GLU A 47 -19.13 -3.27 -8.27
CA GLU A 47 -19.95 -4.41 -7.87
C GLU A 47 -19.72 -4.74 -6.39
N TRP A 48 -18.48 -4.65 -5.92
CA TRP A 48 -18.04 -5.12 -4.60
C TRP A 48 -17.43 -3.97 -3.79
N PRO A 49 -18.25 -3.26 -2.97
CA PRO A 49 -17.82 -2.03 -2.27
C PRO A 49 -16.68 -2.22 -1.26
N GLN A 50 -16.37 -3.45 -0.87
CA GLN A 50 -15.22 -3.75 -0.01
C GLN A 50 -13.87 -3.59 -0.74
N ILE A 51 -13.86 -3.58 -2.07
CA ILE A 51 -12.65 -3.33 -2.86
C ILE A 51 -12.35 -1.84 -2.80
N SER A 52 -11.15 -1.50 -2.32
CA SER A 52 -10.67 -0.12 -2.24
C SER A 52 -9.26 -0.05 -2.80
N VAL A 53 -9.11 0.68 -3.91
CA VAL A 53 -7.84 0.98 -4.56
C VAL A 53 -7.65 2.48 -4.65
N THR A 54 -6.48 2.95 -4.24
CA THR A 54 -6.02 4.32 -4.42
C THR A 54 -4.71 4.31 -5.20
N VAL A 55 -4.62 5.14 -6.23
CA VAL A 55 -3.40 5.26 -7.04
C VAL A 55 -2.64 6.50 -6.60
N PHE A 56 -1.34 6.38 -6.38
CA PHE A 56 -0.46 7.49 -6.02
C PHE A 56 0.66 7.67 -7.04
N ARG A 57 1.26 8.87 -7.10
CA ARG A 57 2.30 9.19 -8.09
C ARG A 57 3.64 8.60 -7.69
N PRO A 58 4.53 8.27 -8.64
CA PRO A 58 5.87 7.74 -8.31
C PRO A 58 6.74 8.69 -7.48
N THR A 59 6.41 9.98 -7.47
CA THR A 59 7.09 11.01 -6.67
C THR A 59 6.54 11.13 -5.25
N ASP A 60 5.41 10.47 -4.94
CA ASP A 60 4.82 10.55 -3.61
C ASP A 60 5.63 9.70 -2.64
N GLU A 61 6.07 10.34 -1.56
CA GLU A 61 6.87 9.69 -0.53
C GLU A 61 5.99 8.96 0.48
N LEU A 62 6.51 7.88 1.06
CA LEU A 62 5.84 7.10 2.09
C LEU A 62 5.30 7.97 3.24
N LYS A 63 6.07 8.95 3.70
CA LYS A 63 5.66 9.87 4.76
C LYS A 63 4.40 10.66 4.40
N HIS A 64 4.28 11.08 3.14
CA HIS A 64 3.12 11.77 2.62
C HIS A 64 1.90 10.83 2.52
N LEU A 65 2.11 9.59 2.05
CA LEU A 65 1.04 8.61 1.96
C LEU A 65 0.48 8.27 3.35
N LEU A 66 1.35 8.07 4.34
CA LEU A 66 0.93 7.78 5.72
C LEU A 66 0.08 8.90 6.32
N SER A 67 0.40 10.18 6.05
CA SER A 67 -0.40 11.29 6.56
C SER A 67 -1.79 11.38 5.93
N GLN A 68 -1.96 10.89 4.69
CA GLN A 68 -3.28 10.83 4.03
C GLN A 68 -4.12 9.64 4.50
N ILE A 69 -3.48 8.49 4.74
CA ILE A 69 -4.16 7.28 5.23
C ILE A 69 -4.66 7.46 6.67
N GLY A 70 -4.00 8.32 7.46
CA GLY A 70 -4.33 8.63 8.84
C GLY A 70 -3.61 7.71 9.82
N HIS A 71 -4.35 7.10 10.76
CA HIS A 71 -3.79 6.19 11.78
C HIS A 71 -4.23 4.74 11.54
N PRO A 72 -3.68 4.04 10.53
CA PRO A 72 -3.93 2.61 10.37
C PRO A 72 -3.25 1.82 11.49
N GLN A 73 -3.88 0.73 11.91
CA GLN A 73 -3.33 -0.18 12.92
C GLN A 73 -2.24 -1.09 12.34
N ARG A 74 -2.20 -1.22 11.01
CA ARG A 74 -1.21 -2.02 10.31
C ARG A 74 -1.03 -1.54 8.89
N VAL A 75 0.22 -1.44 8.47
CA VAL A 75 0.61 -1.13 7.10
C VAL A 75 1.52 -2.25 6.60
N ASP A 76 1.14 -2.88 5.49
CA ASP A 76 2.01 -3.77 4.73
C ASP A 76 2.59 -2.96 3.55
N VAL A 77 3.90 -2.72 3.53
CA VAL A 77 4.58 -1.98 2.45
C VAL A 77 5.32 -2.96 1.54
N ILE A 78 5.03 -2.88 0.24
CA ILE A 78 5.52 -3.80 -0.79
C ILE A 78 6.35 -3.02 -1.81
N GLY A 79 7.51 -3.54 -2.21
CA GLY A 79 8.38 -2.95 -3.22
C GLY A 79 9.23 -1.77 -2.74
N LEU A 80 9.26 -1.52 -1.42
CA LEU A 80 10.13 -0.52 -0.81
C LEU A 80 11.04 -1.20 0.25
N PRO A 81 12.36 -1.12 0.13
CA PRO A 81 13.28 -1.70 1.11
C PRO A 81 13.21 -0.96 2.45
N LEU A 82 13.43 -1.68 3.55
CA LEU A 82 13.46 -1.09 4.88
C LEU A 82 14.82 -0.42 5.14
N GLY A 83 14.92 0.86 4.82
CA GLY A 83 16.06 1.73 5.18
C GLY A 83 15.83 2.52 6.48
N ASP A 84 16.86 3.22 6.96
CA ASP A 84 16.77 4.01 8.19
C ASP A 84 15.76 5.16 8.08
N ASP A 85 15.71 5.84 6.93
CA ASP A 85 14.71 6.89 6.67
C ASP A 85 13.27 6.34 6.72
N VAL A 86 13.07 5.11 6.24
CA VAL A 86 11.77 4.43 6.26
C VAL A 86 11.38 4.04 7.68
N ARG A 87 12.33 3.54 8.49
CA ARG A 87 12.09 3.25 9.91
C ARG A 87 11.71 4.50 10.68
N GLU A 88 12.40 5.61 10.44
CA GLU A 88 12.09 6.88 11.07
C GLU A 88 10.71 7.40 10.63
N ALA A 89 10.37 7.32 9.35
CA ALA A 89 9.03 7.67 8.86
C ALA A 89 7.93 6.83 9.53
N MET A 90 8.13 5.52 9.71
CA MET A 90 7.19 4.64 10.41
C MET A 90 7.05 5.01 11.88
N ARG A 91 8.17 5.29 12.56
CA ARG A 91 8.18 5.71 13.97
C ARG A 91 7.43 7.02 14.17
N VAL A 92 7.68 8.01 13.30
CA VAL A 92 6.98 9.31 13.32
C VAL A 92 5.48 9.15 13.05
N ALA A 93 5.10 8.19 12.20
CA ALA A 93 3.70 7.86 11.96
C ALA A 93 3.02 7.12 13.13
N GLY A 94 3.78 6.72 14.16
CA GLY A 94 3.27 6.11 15.39
C GLY A 94 3.32 4.57 15.42
N PHE A 95 3.97 3.92 14.45
CA PHE A 95 4.18 2.48 14.51
C PHE A 95 5.28 2.13 15.50
N THR A 96 5.05 1.07 16.27
CA THR A 96 5.95 0.64 17.34
C THR A 96 6.81 -0.55 16.92
N GLN A 97 6.32 -1.34 15.98
CA GLN A 97 7.01 -2.50 15.45
C GLN A 97 7.08 -2.43 13.93
N VAL A 98 8.29 -2.58 13.39
CA VAL A 98 8.52 -2.68 11.94
C VAL A 98 9.34 -3.93 11.67
N VAL A 99 8.82 -4.83 10.84
CA VAL A 99 9.43 -6.14 10.54
C VAL A 99 9.61 -6.28 9.04
N GLU A 100 10.81 -6.64 8.59
CA GLU A 100 11.07 -6.95 7.19
C GLU A 100 10.27 -8.17 6.73
N THR A 101 9.91 -8.17 5.46
CA THR A 101 9.25 -9.28 4.79
C THR A 101 9.99 -9.59 3.50
N SER A 102 9.65 -10.69 2.83
CA SER A 102 10.24 -11.04 1.53
C SER A 102 9.99 -10.00 0.44
N GLU A 103 9.05 -9.06 0.63
CA GLU A 103 8.59 -8.14 -0.40
C GLU A 103 8.70 -6.67 0.01
N GLY A 104 9.28 -6.36 1.16
CA GLY A 104 9.28 -5.04 1.77
C GLY A 104 9.21 -5.18 3.28
N PHE A 105 8.20 -4.62 3.94
CA PHE A 105 8.09 -4.69 5.40
C PHE A 105 6.65 -4.49 5.90
N ARG A 106 6.43 -4.76 7.19
CA ARG A 106 5.17 -4.59 7.89
C ARG A 106 5.37 -3.71 9.11
N ALA A 107 4.47 -2.76 9.31
CA ALA A 107 4.42 -1.90 10.49
C ALA A 107 3.13 -2.08 11.29
N THR A 108 3.22 -2.12 12.63
CA THR A 108 2.10 -2.23 13.59
C THR A 108 2.30 -1.37 14.83
#